data_AF-G2YEJ2-F1
#
_entry.id   AF-G2YEJ2-F1
#
_cell.length_a   1.000
_cell.length_b   1.000
_cell.length_c   1.000
_cell.angle_alpha   90.00
_cell.angle_beta   90.00
_cell.angle_gamma   90.00
#
_symmetry.space_group_name_H-M   'P 1'
#
loop_
_entity.id
_entity.type
_entity.pdbx_description
1 polymer ?
#
loop_
_entity_poly.entity_id
_entity_poly.type
_entity_poly.pdbx_seq_one_letter_code
_entity_poly.pdbx_strand_id
1 'polypeptide(L)'
;MGESAGGGSILHQITAYGGMRGPPPFQKAILQSPGFQPNPGSYEQERISYYVLKYASSFSNRSIATIDDLRTVDARTLAKVNDFIVANSPYGLYTFGPTVDGTFAPALPGQVLADKNFHTSLALMIGRNDQEGILFTSPYISSQAGYITNLKWFFPRAPESIIYDILALYPDQFNRKYGYTNEMLRAAVTSAESCFTCNTRYLNAKVGNKSYVYSFNVPPALHAQDVGYTFYNGPGSVTWDGKPVFGGAALSLQDYIINFVTTGTPNGRRVPNFPLYGSESNVLSINSSFLGTISVDTLVRGQCEWWQKALYY
;
A
#
# COMPACT_ATOMS: atom_id res chain seq x y z
N MET A 1 -10.59 -7.77 -6.93
CA MET A 1 -9.69 -6.71 -7.43
C MET A 1 -9.84 -5.53 -6.50
N GLY A 2 -8.76 -4.85 -6.15
CA GLY A 2 -8.79 -3.69 -5.28
C GLY A 2 -7.56 -2.83 -5.48
N GLU A 3 -7.73 -1.52 -5.33
CA GLU A 3 -6.66 -0.52 -5.43
C GLU A 3 -6.41 0.14 -4.06
N SER A 4 -5.17 0.56 -3.79
CA SER A 4 -4.78 1.23 -2.55
C SER A 4 -5.19 0.41 -1.30
N ALA A 5 -5.96 1.00 -0.39
CA ALA A 5 -6.56 0.34 0.77
C ALA A 5 -7.42 -0.89 0.39
N GLY A 6 -8.04 -0.91 -0.79
CA GLY A 6 -8.74 -2.08 -1.31
C GLY A 6 -7.78 -3.21 -1.70
N GLY A 7 -6.62 -2.87 -2.27
CA GLY A 7 -5.52 -3.82 -2.49
C GLY A 7 -4.94 -4.32 -1.16
N GLY A 8 -4.75 -3.43 -0.19
CA GLY A 8 -4.34 -3.77 1.18
C GLY A 8 -5.35 -4.67 1.90
N SER A 9 -6.65 -4.47 1.66
CA SER A 9 -7.71 -5.32 2.20
C SER A 9 -7.63 -6.74 1.64
N ILE A 10 -7.38 -6.88 0.34
CA ILE A 10 -7.16 -8.21 -0.27
C ILE A 10 -5.93 -8.88 0.35
N LEU A 11 -4.83 -8.14 0.54
CA LEU A 11 -3.64 -8.67 1.20
C LEU A 11 -3.95 -9.19 2.61
N HIS A 12 -4.74 -8.46 3.41
CA HIS A 12 -5.18 -8.93 4.73
C HIS A 12 -6.07 -10.18 4.63
N GLN A 13 -6.92 -10.30 3.61
CA GLN A 13 -7.70 -11.53 3.39
C GLN A 13 -6.81 -12.73 3.03
N ILE A 14 -5.73 -12.52 2.28
CA ILE A 14 -4.77 -13.58 1.94
C ILE A 14 -4.04 -14.09 3.20
N THR A 15 -3.68 -13.18 4.11
CA THR A 15 -2.96 -13.48 5.36
C THR A 15 -3.89 -13.69 6.55
N ALA A 16 -5.21 -13.74 6.33
CA ALA A 16 -6.19 -13.77 7.40
C ALA A 16 -5.99 -15.00 8.30
N TYR A 17 -6.10 -14.79 9.60
CA TYR A 17 -5.97 -15.83 10.63
C TYR A 17 -4.65 -16.63 10.57
N GLY A 18 -3.61 -16.10 9.91
CA GLY A 18 -2.35 -16.81 9.70
C GLY A 18 -2.55 -18.13 8.94
N GLY A 19 -3.53 -18.19 8.04
CA GLY A 19 -3.86 -19.40 7.26
C GLY A 19 -4.53 -20.52 8.07
N MET A 20 -4.78 -20.33 9.37
CA MET A 20 -5.33 -21.40 10.23
C MET A 20 -6.82 -21.71 10.00
N ARG A 21 -7.54 -20.83 9.28
CA ARG A 21 -8.99 -20.99 8.99
C ARG A 21 -9.28 -21.48 7.58
N GLY A 22 -8.29 -22.06 6.91
CA GLY A 22 -8.44 -22.56 5.55
C GLY A 22 -8.34 -21.44 4.49
N PRO A 23 -8.43 -21.82 3.21
CA PRO A 23 -8.15 -20.92 2.10
C PRO A 23 -9.11 -19.74 2.06
N PRO A 24 -8.66 -18.56 1.58
CA PRO A 24 -9.56 -17.44 1.38
C PRO A 24 -10.67 -17.80 0.37
N PRO A 25 -11.82 -17.11 0.41
CA PRO A 25 -13.00 -17.44 -0.40
C PRO A 25 -12.86 -17.07 -1.89
N PHE A 26 -11.64 -16.94 -2.40
CA PHE A 26 -11.32 -16.60 -3.78
C PHE A 26 -10.11 -17.37 -4.28
N GLN A 27 -10.02 -17.57 -5.60
CA GLN A 27 -8.91 -18.31 -6.24
C GLN A 27 -7.94 -17.39 -6.99
N LYS A 28 -8.37 -16.16 -7.28
CA LYS A 28 -7.63 -15.16 -8.07
C LYS A 28 -7.78 -13.80 -7.41
N ALA A 29 -6.69 -13.03 -7.38
CA ALA A 29 -6.73 -11.67 -6.87
C ALA A 29 -5.91 -10.71 -7.73
N ILE A 30 -6.48 -9.52 -7.93
CA ILE A 30 -5.78 -8.38 -8.54
C ILE A 30 -5.59 -7.34 -7.44
N LEU A 31 -4.34 -7.01 -7.13
CA LEU A 31 -3.96 -6.05 -6.10
C LEU A 31 -3.23 -4.89 -6.76
N GLN A 32 -3.87 -3.75 -6.93
CA GLN A 32 -3.24 -2.55 -7.49
C GLN A 32 -2.77 -1.68 -6.34
N SER A 33 -1.46 -1.44 -6.24
CA SER A 33 -0.85 -0.62 -5.19
C SER A 33 -1.32 -0.99 -3.77
N PRO A 34 -1.25 -2.27 -3.33
CA PRO A 34 -1.81 -2.70 -2.06
C PRO A 34 -1.21 -1.94 -0.87
N GLY A 35 -2.01 -1.02 -0.34
CA GLY A 35 -1.57 0.00 0.61
C GLY A 35 -2.22 -0.15 1.97
N PHE A 36 -1.43 -0.03 3.03
CA PHE A 36 -1.93 0.21 4.38
C PHE A 36 -0.83 0.84 5.24
N GLN A 37 -1.23 1.61 6.25
CA GLN A 37 -0.30 2.07 7.29
C GLN A 37 -0.02 0.91 8.27
N PRO A 38 1.24 0.52 8.50
CA PRO A 38 1.57 -0.53 9.47
C PRO A 38 1.15 -0.15 10.89
N ASN A 39 0.18 -0.88 11.45
CA ASN A 39 -0.28 -0.74 12.84
C ASN A 39 -0.06 -2.08 13.59
N PRO A 40 1.15 -2.32 14.10
CA PRO A 40 1.56 -3.63 14.63
C PRO A 40 1.11 -3.94 16.07
N GLY A 41 0.60 -2.96 16.81
CA GLY A 41 0.27 -3.13 18.23
C GLY A 41 -0.87 -2.23 18.70
N SER A 42 -1.23 -2.34 19.98
CA SER A 42 -2.42 -1.67 20.55
C SER A 42 -2.21 -0.20 20.89
N TYR A 43 -0.96 0.29 20.99
CA TYR A 43 -0.68 1.63 21.51
C TYR A 43 -1.40 2.74 20.76
N GLU A 44 -1.29 2.78 19.42
CA GLU A 44 -1.99 3.80 18.63
C GLU A 44 -3.51 3.63 18.73
N GLN A 45 -4.01 2.39 18.83
CA GLN A 45 -5.44 2.12 18.96
C GLN A 45 -6.01 2.58 20.30
N GLU A 46 -5.26 2.40 21.40
CA GLU A 46 -5.60 2.91 22.72
C GLU A 46 -5.62 4.45 22.71
N ARG A 47 -4.61 5.07 22.07
CA ARG A 47 -4.54 6.52 21.92
C ARG A 47 -5.71 7.08 21.11
N ILE A 48 -6.04 6.46 19.98
CA ILE A 48 -7.17 6.85 19.13
C ILE A 48 -8.49 6.66 19.89
N SER A 49 -8.67 5.53 20.57
CA SER A 49 -9.87 5.24 21.38
C SER A 49 -10.09 6.28 22.47
N TYR A 50 -9.01 6.67 23.18
CA TYR A 50 -9.06 7.74 24.16
C TYR A 50 -9.53 9.07 23.54
N TYR A 51 -8.99 9.45 22.38
CA TYR A 51 -9.42 10.69 21.71
C TYR A 51 -10.87 10.62 21.24
N VAL A 52 -11.32 9.49 20.70
CA VAL A 52 -12.71 9.30 20.29
C VAL A 52 -13.65 9.51 21.47
N LEU A 53 -13.42 8.86 22.60
CA LEU A 53 -14.24 9.00 23.80
C LEU A 53 -14.21 10.44 24.38
N LYS A 54 -13.02 11.05 24.41
CA LYS A 54 -12.83 12.44 24.87
C LYS A 54 -13.62 13.43 24.01
N TYR A 55 -13.49 13.37 22.69
CA TYR A 55 -14.17 14.32 21.80
C TYR A 55 -15.65 14.01 21.64
N ALA A 56 -16.07 12.74 21.73
CA ALA A 56 -17.48 12.40 21.85
C ALA A 56 -18.10 13.01 23.11
N SER A 57 -17.38 12.97 24.25
CA SER A 57 -17.85 13.63 25.48
C SER A 57 -18.02 15.13 25.29
N SER A 58 -17.01 15.77 24.71
CA SER A 58 -17.00 17.22 24.44
C SER A 58 -18.14 17.64 23.51
N PHE A 59 -18.31 16.96 22.38
CA PHE A 59 -19.28 17.36 21.36
C PHE A 59 -20.73 16.95 21.68
N SER A 60 -20.94 15.95 22.55
CA SER A 60 -22.27 15.57 23.04
C SER A 60 -22.67 16.27 24.34
N ASN A 61 -21.75 17.01 24.98
CA ASN A 61 -21.93 17.59 26.31
C ASN A 61 -22.43 16.57 27.36
N ARG A 62 -21.90 15.35 27.29
CA ARG A 62 -22.23 14.21 28.14
C ARG A 62 -20.97 13.40 28.42
N SER A 63 -20.90 12.69 29.54
CA SER A 63 -19.80 11.75 29.77
C SER A 63 -19.92 10.54 28.82
N ILE A 64 -18.90 10.34 27.99
CA ILE A 64 -18.72 9.16 27.12
C ILE A 64 -17.41 8.51 27.55
N ALA A 65 -17.49 7.44 28.36
CA ALA A 65 -16.32 6.79 28.94
C ALA A 65 -16.06 5.40 28.35
N THR A 66 -17.07 4.79 27.71
CA THR A 66 -17.02 3.44 27.18
C THR A 66 -17.49 3.37 25.73
N ILE A 67 -17.21 2.25 25.06
CA ILE A 67 -17.77 1.97 23.73
C ILE A 67 -19.30 1.84 23.78
N ASP A 68 -19.86 1.37 24.90
CA ASP A 68 -21.33 1.32 25.08
C ASP A 68 -21.94 2.72 25.16
N ASP A 69 -21.30 3.66 25.86
CA ASP A 69 -21.71 5.06 25.85
C ASP A 69 -21.65 5.63 24.43
N LEU A 70 -20.56 5.34 23.71
CA LEU A 70 -20.33 5.80 22.35
C LEU A 70 -21.42 5.34 21.38
N ARG A 71 -21.95 4.11 21.54
CA ARG A 71 -23.08 3.59 20.75
C ARG A 71 -24.38 4.36 20.92
N THR A 72 -24.52 5.10 22.02
CA THR A 72 -25.71 5.94 22.27
C THR A 72 -25.56 7.38 21.74
N VAL A 73 -24.38 7.74 21.22
CA VAL A 73 -24.14 9.05 20.59
C VAL A 73 -24.76 9.06 19.20
N ASP A 74 -25.41 10.15 18.84
CA ASP A 74 -26.03 10.29 17.52
C ASP A 74 -24.98 10.35 16.39
N ALA A 75 -25.38 9.91 15.20
CA ALA A 75 -24.48 9.81 14.06
C ALA A 75 -23.86 11.16 13.63
N ARG A 76 -24.54 12.28 13.81
CA ARG A 76 -24.02 13.61 13.45
C ARG A 76 -22.90 14.02 14.40
N THR A 77 -23.05 13.73 15.69
CA THR A 77 -21.98 13.96 16.68
C THR A 77 -20.80 13.05 16.43
N LEU A 78 -21.01 11.76 16.13
CA LEU A 78 -19.93 10.83 15.77
C LEU A 78 -19.18 11.26 14.51
N ALA A 79 -19.89 11.76 13.48
CA ALA A 79 -19.27 12.31 12.28
C ALA A 79 -18.36 13.51 12.61
N LYS A 80 -18.82 14.43 13.47
CA LYS A 80 -17.99 15.56 13.93
C LYS A 80 -16.75 15.10 14.70
N VAL A 81 -16.86 14.08 15.55
CA VAL A 81 -15.71 13.48 16.24
C VAL A 81 -14.71 12.93 15.22
N ASN A 82 -15.20 12.16 14.26
CA ASN A 82 -14.38 11.59 13.19
C ASN A 82 -13.65 12.70 12.40
N ASP A 83 -14.39 13.70 11.92
CA ASP A 83 -13.81 14.82 11.14
C ASP A 83 -12.74 15.54 11.95
N PHE A 84 -12.99 15.81 13.23
CA PHE A 84 -12.05 16.50 14.10
C PHE A 84 -10.76 15.70 14.30
N ILE A 85 -10.86 14.40 14.60
CA ILE A 85 -9.67 13.58 14.86
C ILE A 85 -8.88 13.38 13.56
N VAL A 86 -9.56 13.08 12.45
CA VAL A 86 -8.92 12.88 11.15
C VAL A 86 -8.20 14.14 10.67
N ALA A 87 -8.83 15.31 10.80
CA ALA A 87 -8.23 16.59 10.41
C ALA A 87 -6.95 16.95 11.21
N ASN A 88 -6.76 16.35 12.39
CA ASN A 88 -5.57 16.53 13.23
C ASN A 88 -4.49 15.47 12.99
N SER A 89 -4.67 14.57 12.02
CA SER A 89 -3.63 13.61 11.64
C SER A 89 -2.44 14.31 11.01
N PRO A 90 -1.19 13.87 11.29
CA PRO A 90 -0.03 14.30 10.53
C PRO A 90 -0.22 14.00 9.03
N TYR A 91 0.32 14.87 8.17
CA TYR A 91 0.22 14.71 6.73
C TYR A 91 0.68 13.31 6.28
N GLY A 92 -0.14 12.64 5.46
CA GLY A 92 0.16 11.33 4.90
C GLY A 92 -0.11 10.14 5.82
N LEU A 93 -0.53 10.40 7.06
CA LEU A 93 -0.98 9.35 8.00
C LEU A 93 -2.49 9.24 8.04
N TYR A 94 -2.95 8.07 8.44
CA TYR A 94 -4.38 7.76 8.58
C TYR A 94 -4.70 7.44 10.03
N THR A 95 -5.75 8.07 10.57
CA THR A 95 -6.20 7.80 11.94
C THR A 95 -6.70 6.36 12.09
N PHE A 96 -7.60 5.93 11.23
CA PHE A 96 -8.25 4.62 11.32
C PHE A 96 -7.81 3.73 10.18
N GLY A 97 -7.42 2.51 10.50
CA GLY A 97 -6.99 1.51 9.52
C GLY A 97 -6.86 0.12 10.13
N PRO A 98 -6.51 -0.89 9.32
CA PRO A 98 -6.24 -2.23 9.81
C PRO A 98 -5.16 -2.22 10.90
N THR A 99 -5.30 -3.13 11.87
CA THR A 99 -4.38 -3.29 13.00
C THR A 99 -4.20 -4.76 13.30
N VAL A 100 -3.06 -5.12 13.88
CA VAL A 100 -2.87 -6.45 14.46
C VAL A 100 -3.89 -6.62 15.60
N ASP A 101 -4.79 -7.59 15.45
CA ASP A 101 -5.91 -7.86 16.35
C ASP A 101 -5.80 -9.22 17.05
N GLY A 102 -4.75 -10.01 16.74
CA GLY A 102 -4.53 -11.34 17.30
C GLY A 102 -5.48 -12.42 16.76
N THR A 103 -6.40 -12.06 15.85
CA THR A 103 -7.40 -12.96 15.29
C THR A 103 -7.41 -12.92 13.76
N PHE A 104 -8.14 -12.00 13.13
CA PHE A 104 -8.18 -11.86 11.67
C PHE A 104 -6.82 -11.43 11.13
N ALA A 105 -6.15 -10.50 11.80
CA ALA A 105 -4.79 -10.08 11.54
C ALA A 105 -3.90 -10.43 12.75
N PRO A 106 -3.37 -11.67 12.83
CA PRO A 106 -2.56 -12.10 13.97
C PRO A 106 -1.18 -11.42 14.03
N ALA A 107 -0.68 -10.93 12.89
CA ALA A 107 0.53 -10.14 12.74
C ALA A 107 0.41 -9.28 11.48
N LEU A 108 1.38 -8.41 11.21
CA LEU A 108 1.39 -7.65 9.96
C LEU A 108 1.47 -8.61 8.75
N PRO A 109 0.81 -8.31 7.61
CA PRO A 109 0.85 -9.19 6.45
C PRO A 109 2.25 -9.60 6.00
N GLY A 110 3.23 -8.69 6.06
CA GLY A 110 4.63 -8.98 5.76
C GLY A 110 5.24 -10.09 6.62
N GLN A 111 4.94 -10.11 7.93
CA GLN A 111 5.42 -11.14 8.87
C GLN A 111 4.73 -12.48 8.62
N VAL A 112 3.41 -12.49 8.43
CA VAL A 112 2.65 -13.72 8.10
C VAL A 112 3.19 -14.38 6.82
N LEU A 113 3.52 -13.57 5.81
CA LEU A 113 4.14 -14.04 4.57
C LEU A 113 5.58 -14.54 4.77
N ALA A 114 6.34 -13.94 5.70
CA ALA A 114 7.70 -14.38 6.03
C ALA A 114 7.70 -15.78 6.65
N ASP A 115 6.76 -16.02 7.57
CA ASP A 115 6.57 -17.30 8.28
C ASP A 115 5.93 -18.39 7.41
N LYS A 116 5.53 -18.06 6.18
CA LYS A 116 4.83 -18.94 5.23
C LYS A 116 3.48 -19.47 5.73
N ASN A 117 2.86 -18.75 6.67
CA ASN A 117 1.58 -19.11 7.27
C ASN A 117 0.42 -18.53 6.44
N PHE A 118 0.32 -18.92 5.17
CA PHE A 118 -0.77 -18.47 4.27
C PHE A 118 -0.98 -19.44 3.09
N HIS A 119 -2.09 -19.26 2.36
CA HIS A 119 -2.44 -20.10 1.21
C HIS A 119 -1.74 -19.66 -0.08
N THR A 120 -0.93 -20.55 -0.66
CA THR A 120 -0.13 -20.29 -1.87
C THR A 120 -0.82 -20.70 -3.18
N SER A 121 -2.03 -21.26 -3.13
CA SER A 121 -2.75 -21.75 -4.31
C SER A 121 -3.33 -20.65 -5.21
N LEU A 122 -3.28 -19.39 -4.76
CA LEU A 122 -3.84 -18.24 -5.46
C LEU A 122 -3.04 -17.88 -6.71
N ALA A 123 -3.74 -17.49 -7.78
CA ALA A 123 -3.11 -16.73 -8.85
C ALA A 123 -3.24 -15.23 -8.55
N LEU A 124 -2.19 -14.47 -8.80
CA LEU A 124 -2.10 -13.06 -8.46
C LEU A 124 -1.65 -12.22 -9.66
N MET A 125 -2.31 -11.07 -9.84
CA MET A 125 -1.84 -9.99 -10.69
C MET A 125 -1.70 -8.75 -9.81
N ILE A 126 -0.50 -8.20 -9.74
CA ILE A 126 -0.15 -7.16 -8.78
C ILE A 126 0.37 -5.95 -9.54
N GLY A 127 -0.23 -4.80 -9.26
CA GLY A 127 0.16 -3.52 -9.82
C GLY A 127 0.88 -2.67 -8.79
N ARG A 128 1.78 -1.82 -9.27
CA ARG A 128 2.25 -0.64 -8.54
C ARG A 128 2.47 0.51 -9.50
N ASN A 129 2.35 1.71 -9.00
CA ASN A 129 2.68 2.94 -9.71
C ASN A 129 4.13 3.35 -9.38
N ASP A 130 4.85 4.00 -10.30
CA ASP A 130 6.27 4.36 -10.08
C ASP A 130 6.46 5.33 -8.90
N GLN A 131 5.50 6.23 -8.69
CA GLN A 131 5.53 7.30 -7.70
C GLN A 131 4.44 7.11 -6.64
N GLU A 132 4.42 5.94 -5.98
CA GLU A 132 3.42 5.62 -4.93
C GLU A 132 3.42 6.64 -3.79
N GLY A 133 4.60 7.05 -3.30
CA GLY A 133 4.71 7.75 -2.02
C GLY A 133 4.48 9.25 -2.06
N ILE A 134 4.47 9.87 -3.25
CA ILE A 134 4.46 11.34 -3.38
C ILE A 134 3.22 11.95 -2.73
N LEU A 135 2.03 11.35 -2.92
CA LEU A 135 0.78 11.88 -2.35
C LEU A 135 0.74 11.79 -0.82
N PHE A 136 1.54 10.90 -0.24
CA PHE A 136 1.53 10.56 1.20
C PHE A 136 2.71 11.18 1.95
N THR A 137 3.47 12.07 1.30
CA THR A 137 4.63 12.71 1.89
C THR A 137 4.45 14.22 1.93
N SER A 138 4.75 14.82 3.09
CA SER A 138 4.63 16.26 3.26
C SER A 138 5.55 17.00 2.28
N PRO A 139 5.02 17.92 1.46
CA PRO A 139 5.84 18.68 0.52
C PRO A 139 6.82 19.65 1.22
N TYR A 140 6.66 19.86 2.53
CA TYR A 140 7.50 20.76 3.34
C TYR A 140 8.76 20.09 3.90
N ILE A 141 8.99 18.81 3.63
CA ILE A 141 10.21 18.13 4.05
C ILE A 141 11.37 18.60 3.17
N SER A 142 12.19 19.50 3.71
CA SER A 142 13.33 20.09 2.99
C SER A 142 14.68 19.88 3.69
N SER A 143 14.72 19.09 4.77
CA SER A 143 15.93 18.82 5.55
C SER A 143 15.89 17.43 6.18
N GLN A 144 17.07 16.90 6.53
CA GLN A 144 17.18 15.64 7.27
C GLN A 144 16.40 15.65 8.59
N ALA A 145 16.36 16.80 9.29
CA ALA A 145 15.57 16.95 10.52
C ALA A 145 14.06 16.83 10.24
N GLY A 146 13.58 17.40 9.14
CA GLY A 146 12.20 17.23 8.68
C GLY A 146 11.88 15.78 8.33
N TYR A 147 12.80 15.08 7.67
CA TYR A 147 12.65 13.66 7.34
C TYR A 147 12.61 12.78 8.60
N ILE A 148 13.52 12.98 9.57
CA ILE A 148 13.49 12.27 10.87
C ILE A 148 12.18 12.55 11.61
N THR A 149 11.69 13.79 11.59
CA THR A 149 10.41 14.15 12.20
C THR A 149 9.26 13.37 11.55
N ASN A 150 9.26 13.26 10.22
CA ASN A 150 8.26 12.46 9.50
C ASN A 150 8.34 10.98 9.88
N LEU A 151 9.53 10.38 9.99
CA LEU A 151 9.70 9.00 10.46
C LEU A 151 9.15 8.80 11.88
N LYS A 152 9.39 9.75 12.79
CA LYS A 152 8.87 9.70 14.17
C LYS A 152 7.35 9.85 14.23
N TRP A 153 6.74 10.57 13.31
CA TRP A 153 5.27 10.58 13.19
C TRP A 153 4.75 9.24 12.68
N PHE A 154 5.44 8.66 11.70
CA PHE A 154 5.04 7.42 11.06
C PHE A 154 5.22 6.21 11.99
N PHE A 155 6.29 6.21 12.79
CA PHE A 155 6.65 5.15 13.74
C PHE A 155 6.88 5.74 15.14
N PRO A 156 5.82 6.15 15.84
CA PRO A 156 5.91 6.93 17.09
C PRO A 156 6.57 6.19 18.25
N ARG A 157 6.73 4.86 18.15
CA ARG A 157 7.39 4.02 19.16
C ARG A 157 8.70 3.40 18.68
N ALA A 158 9.13 3.67 17.46
CA ALA A 158 10.40 3.14 16.98
C ALA A 158 11.56 3.67 17.86
N PRO A 159 12.41 2.77 18.38
CA PRO A 159 13.64 3.18 19.04
C PRO A 159 14.52 4.01 18.10
N GLU A 160 15.34 4.91 18.65
CA GLU A 160 16.26 5.73 17.83
C GLU A 160 17.18 4.86 16.94
N SER A 161 17.59 3.68 17.41
CA SER A 161 18.36 2.71 16.59
C SER A 161 17.64 2.33 15.29
N ILE A 162 16.31 2.18 15.34
CA ILE A 162 15.51 1.86 14.16
C ILE A 162 15.39 3.04 13.21
N ILE A 163 15.33 4.26 13.74
CA ILE A 163 15.40 5.47 12.91
C ILE A 163 16.75 5.54 12.19
N TYR A 164 17.86 5.22 12.87
CA TYR A 164 19.19 5.16 12.24
C TYR A 164 19.28 4.06 11.16
N ASP A 165 18.69 2.89 11.40
CA ASP A 165 18.61 1.83 10.39
C ASP A 165 17.87 2.32 9.12
N ILE A 166 16.74 3.03 9.28
CA ILE A 166 16.00 3.61 8.15
C ILE A 166 16.87 4.66 7.42
N LEU A 167 17.58 5.53 8.14
CA LEU A 167 18.48 6.50 7.53
C LEU A 167 19.62 5.84 6.74
N ALA A 168 20.08 4.67 7.16
CA ALA A 168 21.09 3.89 6.43
C ALA A 168 20.52 3.22 5.16
N LEU A 169 19.27 2.75 5.20
CA LEU A 169 18.58 2.17 4.04
C LEU A 169 18.27 3.23 2.96
N TYR A 170 17.98 4.46 3.38
CA TYR A 170 17.70 5.60 2.53
C TYR A 170 18.71 6.70 2.82
N PRO A 171 19.95 6.64 2.30
CA PRO A 171 20.99 7.61 2.63
C PRO A 171 20.72 9.00 2.02
N ASP A 172 21.29 10.03 2.62
CA ASP A 172 21.29 11.42 2.11
C ASP A 172 22.19 11.54 0.86
N GLN A 173 21.73 10.98 -0.25
CA GLN A 173 22.43 10.96 -1.55
C GLN A 173 21.44 11.26 -2.68
N PHE A 174 21.41 12.54 -3.10
CA PHE A 174 20.45 13.05 -4.07
C PHE A 174 20.88 12.92 -5.55
N ASN A 175 21.69 11.91 -5.85
CA ASN A 175 22.24 11.66 -7.18
C ASN A 175 21.37 10.70 -8.03
N ARG A 176 20.10 10.49 -7.67
CA ARG A 176 19.14 9.54 -8.28
C ARG A 176 19.43 8.05 -8.08
N LYS A 177 20.57 7.65 -7.50
CA LYS A 177 20.92 6.23 -7.29
C LYS A 177 19.84 5.45 -6.53
N TYR A 178 19.17 6.10 -5.58
CA TYR A 178 18.13 5.50 -4.75
C TYR A 178 16.70 5.90 -5.17
N GLY A 179 16.53 6.52 -6.34
CA GLY A 179 15.22 6.94 -6.84
C GLY A 179 14.74 8.31 -6.36
N TYR A 180 15.57 9.08 -5.66
CA TYR A 180 15.22 10.41 -5.16
C TYR A 180 16.34 11.45 -5.38
N THR A 181 15.95 12.73 -5.37
CA THR A 181 16.83 13.88 -5.62
C THR A 181 16.71 15.01 -4.60
N ASN A 182 15.91 14.83 -3.55
CA ASN A 182 15.78 15.74 -2.42
C ASN A 182 15.15 15.00 -1.23
N GLU A 183 15.08 15.66 -0.07
CA GLU A 183 14.56 15.06 1.16
C GLU A 183 13.08 14.68 1.08
N MET A 184 12.24 15.46 0.40
CA MET A 184 10.84 15.11 0.18
C MET A 184 10.72 13.81 -0.61
N LEU A 185 11.47 13.66 -1.71
CA LEU A 185 11.45 12.42 -2.50
C LEU A 185 12.09 11.25 -1.78
N ARG A 186 13.08 11.48 -0.91
CA ARG A 186 13.65 10.45 -0.02
C ARG A 186 12.59 9.92 0.94
N ALA A 187 11.82 10.82 1.56
CA ALA A 187 10.68 10.47 2.38
C ALA A 187 9.59 9.75 1.58
N ALA A 188 9.29 10.21 0.36
CA ALA A 188 8.32 9.58 -0.53
C ALA A 188 8.70 8.14 -0.91
N VAL A 189 9.96 7.87 -1.26
CA VAL A 189 10.44 6.50 -1.51
C VAL A 189 10.32 5.65 -0.26
N THR A 190 10.62 6.22 0.92
CA THR A 190 10.49 5.52 2.20
C THR A 190 9.04 5.15 2.51
N SER A 191 8.09 6.08 2.34
CA SER A 191 6.65 5.84 2.49
C SER A 191 6.11 4.86 1.45
N ALA A 192 6.58 4.95 0.20
CA ALA A 192 6.22 4.02 -0.86
C ALA A 192 6.59 2.58 -0.47
N GLU A 193 7.84 2.38 -0.03
CA GLU A 193 8.35 1.06 0.32
C GLU A 193 7.76 0.52 1.63
N SER A 194 7.57 1.35 2.66
CA SER A 194 7.00 0.90 3.93
C SER A 194 5.50 0.59 3.88
N CYS A 195 4.74 1.20 2.95
CA CYS A 195 3.27 1.13 2.95
C CYS A 195 2.67 0.44 1.72
N PHE A 196 3.37 0.41 0.58
CA PHE A 196 2.79 0.00 -0.70
C PHE A 196 3.67 -1.01 -1.44
N THR A 197 4.87 -0.63 -1.87
CA THR A 197 5.64 -1.39 -2.84
C THR A 197 6.28 -2.64 -2.22
N CYS A 198 6.75 -2.61 -0.97
CA CYS A 198 7.27 -3.85 -0.37
C CYS A 198 6.18 -4.89 -0.11
N ASN A 199 4.93 -4.47 0.12
CA ASN A 199 3.78 -5.38 0.18
C ASN A 199 3.63 -6.21 -1.09
N THR A 200 3.89 -5.61 -2.27
CA THR A 200 3.86 -6.35 -3.53
C THR A 200 4.97 -7.40 -3.55
N ARG A 201 6.19 -7.05 -3.12
CA ARG A 201 7.34 -7.97 -3.15
C ARG A 201 7.14 -9.19 -2.24
N TYR A 202 6.67 -8.99 -1.00
CA TYR A 202 6.47 -10.09 -0.05
C TYR A 202 5.55 -11.18 -0.60
N LEU A 203 4.45 -10.74 -1.19
CA LEU A 203 3.41 -11.62 -1.69
C LEU A 203 3.92 -12.45 -2.88
N ASN A 204 4.61 -11.79 -3.83
CA ASN A 204 5.19 -12.44 -5.00
C ASN A 204 6.25 -13.49 -4.65
N ALA A 205 7.17 -13.17 -3.74
CA ALA A 205 8.28 -14.05 -3.37
C ALA A 205 7.83 -15.38 -2.75
N LYS A 206 6.56 -15.49 -2.34
CA LYS A 206 6.06 -16.63 -1.57
C LYS A 206 4.91 -17.38 -2.25
N VAL A 207 4.14 -16.73 -3.13
CA VAL A 207 3.04 -17.37 -3.90
C VAL A 207 3.56 -18.16 -5.11
N GLY A 208 4.78 -17.90 -5.58
CA GLY A 208 5.46 -18.70 -6.60
C GLY A 208 4.91 -18.49 -8.02
N ASN A 209 4.97 -19.54 -8.84
CA ASN A 209 4.80 -19.56 -10.31
C ASN A 209 3.41 -19.16 -10.85
N LYS A 210 2.60 -18.43 -10.08
CA LYS A 210 1.28 -17.91 -10.48
C LYS A 210 1.10 -16.43 -10.14
N SER A 211 2.20 -15.68 -10.08
CA SER A 211 2.19 -14.26 -9.76
C SER A 211 2.78 -13.43 -10.89
N TYR A 212 2.07 -12.37 -11.26
CA TYR A 212 2.38 -11.47 -12.35
C TYR A 212 2.43 -10.04 -11.81
N VAL A 213 3.50 -9.30 -12.07
CA VAL A 213 3.68 -7.93 -11.56
C VAL A 213 3.83 -6.93 -12.69
N TYR A 214 3.04 -5.86 -12.67
CA TYR A 214 3.27 -4.72 -13.53
C TYR A 214 3.71 -3.49 -12.74
N SER A 215 4.52 -2.65 -13.39
CA SER A 215 4.86 -1.31 -12.96
C SER A 215 4.18 -0.33 -13.91
N PHE A 216 3.31 0.52 -13.37
CA PHE A 216 2.69 1.59 -14.12
C PHE A 216 3.63 2.79 -14.16
N ASN A 217 4.09 3.13 -15.36
CA ASN A 217 5.13 4.13 -15.61
C ASN A 217 4.66 5.21 -16.60
N VAL A 218 3.35 5.40 -16.79
CA VAL A 218 2.84 6.55 -17.53
C VAL A 218 2.99 7.80 -16.66
N PRO A 219 3.82 8.80 -17.02
CA PRO A 219 4.03 9.96 -16.17
C PRO A 219 2.73 10.73 -15.89
N PRO A 220 2.52 11.23 -14.66
CA PRO A 220 3.47 11.25 -13.54
C PRO A 220 3.55 9.96 -12.71
N ALA A 221 2.80 8.92 -13.06
CA ALA A 221 2.76 7.61 -12.40
C ALA A 221 2.56 7.68 -10.88
N LEU A 222 1.70 8.59 -10.43
CA LEU A 222 1.31 8.73 -9.04
C LEU A 222 0.41 7.56 -8.61
N HIS A 223 0.31 7.35 -7.29
CA HIS A 223 -0.62 6.40 -6.70
C HIS A 223 -2.04 6.51 -7.31
N ALA A 224 -2.68 5.37 -7.53
CA ALA A 224 -4.00 5.21 -8.14
C ALA A 224 -4.17 5.73 -9.58
N GLN A 225 -3.11 6.17 -10.29
CA GLN A 225 -3.29 6.68 -11.66
C GLN A 225 -3.68 5.58 -12.66
N ASP A 226 -3.24 4.35 -12.43
CA ASP A 226 -3.62 3.17 -13.21
C ASP A 226 -5.11 2.80 -13.11
N VAL A 227 -5.87 3.36 -12.15
CA VAL A 227 -7.33 3.20 -12.04
C VAL A 227 -8.04 3.74 -13.28
N GLY A 228 -7.62 4.91 -13.78
CA GLY A 228 -8.18 5.50 -15.01
C GLY A 228 -7.96 4.63 -16.25
N TYR A 229 -6.92 3.80 -16.23
CA TYR A 229 -6.59 2.84 -17.29
C TYR A 229 -7.35 1.53 -17.11
N THR A 230 -7.54 1.10 -15.86
CA THR A 230 -8.33 -0.07 -15.46
C THR A 230 -9.78 0.05 -15.92
N PHE A 231 -10.39 1.22 -15.66
CA PHE A 231 -11.80 1.49 -15.97
C PHE A 231 -11.96 2.47 -17.15
N TYR A 232 -11.03 2.43 -18.10
CA TYR A 232 -11.09 3.25 -19.31
C TYR A 232 -12.39 3.03 -20.08
N ASN A 233 -13.06 4.12 -20.43
CA ASN A 233 -14.38 4.11 -21.08
C ASN A 233 -14.37 4.84 -22.44
N GLY A 234 -13.22 4.84 -23.12
CA GLY A 234 -13.08 5.45 -24.44
C GLY A 234 -12.48 6.86 -24.46
N PRO A 235 -12.44 7.49 -25.64
CA PRO A 235 -11.81 8.80 -25.83
C PRO A 235 -12.34 9.86 -24.86
N GLY A 236 -11.43 10.68 -24.32
CA GLY A 236 -11.77 11.70 -23.32
C GLY A 236 -11.73 11.22 -21.87
N SER A 237 -11.46 9.93 -21.62
CA SER A 237 -11.20 9.45 -20.25
C SER A 237 -9.98 10.13 -19.63
N VAL A 238 -10.08 10.44 -18.34
CA VAL A 238 -9.02 11.08 -17.55
C VAL A 238 -8.73 10.29 -16.27
N THR A 239 -7.51 10.40 -15.77
CA THR A 239 -7.14 9.96 -14.41
C THR A 239 -7.82 10.83 -13.35
N TRP A 240 -7.72 10.41 -12.08
CA TRP A 240 -8.32 11.15 -10.95
C TRP A 240 -7.80 12.59 -10.82
N ASP A 241 -6.57 12.87 -11.27
CA ASP A 241 -5.95 14.21 -11.33
C ASP A 241 -6.16 14.94 -12.67
N GLY A 242 -7.06 14.44 -13.52
CA GLY A 242 -7.45 15.08 -14.76
C GLY A 242 -6.46 14.92 -15.93
N LYS A 243 -5.51 13.96 -15.86
CA LYS A 243 -4.59 13.69 -16.97
C LYS A 243 -5.26 12.80 -18.01
N PRO A 244 -5.02 13.02 -19.32
CA PRO A 244 -5.55 12.15 -20.36
C PRO A 244 -5.09 10.70 -20.19
N VAL A 245 -6.01 9.75 -20.38
CA VAL A 245 -5.68 8.32 -20.42
C VAL A 245 -5.23 7.93 -21.82
N PHE A 246 -4.06 7.29 -21.94
CA PHE A 246 -3.59 6.74 -23.22
C PHE A 246 -4.35 5.46 -23.55
N GLY A 247 -5.27 5.54 -24.53
CA GLY A 247 -6.19 4.46 -24.86
C GLY A 247 -5.52 3.11 -25.17
N GLY A 248 -4.39 3.10 -25.88
CA GLY A 248 -3.65 1.86 -26.17
C GLY A 248 -3.10 1.16 -24.91
N ALA A 249 -2.55 1.95 -23.98
CA ALA A 249 -2.09 1.46 -22.68
C ALA A 249 -3.26 0.91 -21.85
N ALA A 250 -4.38 1.64 -21.84
CA ALA A 250 -5.57 1.28 -21.09
C ALA A 250 -6.23 -0.01 -21.60
N LEU A 251 -6.47 -0.10 -22.91
CA LEU A 251 -7.09 -1.28 -23.54
C LEU A 251 -6.27 -2.55 -23.29
N SER A 252 -4.95 -2.44 -23.26
CA SER A 252 -4.09 -3.58 -22.99
C SER A 252 -4.07 -3.98 -21.52
N LEU A 253 -4.09 -3.00 -20.59
CA LEU A 253 -4.29 -3.30 -19.17
C LEU A 253 -5.64 -4.00 -18.95
N GLN A 254 -6.70 -3.52 -19.61
CA GLN A 254 -8.01 -4.18 -19.57
C GLN A 254 -7.96 -5.59 -20.14
N ASP A 255 -7.24 -5.83 -21.25
CA ASP A 255 -7.05 -7.17 -21.80
C ASP A 255 -6.28 -8.10 -20.83
N TYR A 256 -5.20 -7.61 -20.19
CA TYR A 256 -4.50 -8.38 -19.15
C TYR A 256 -5.43 -8.75 -17.99
N ILE A 257 -6.24 -7.79 -17.53
CA ILE A 257 -7.21 -8.01 -16.45
C ILE A 257 -8.27 -9.03 -16.87
N ILE A 258 -8.85 -8.91 -18.07
CA ILE A 258 -9.87 -9.83 -18.58
C ILE A 258 -9.29 -11.25 -18.72
N ASN A 259 -8.10 -11.38 -19.32
CA ASN A 259 -7.43 -12.68 -19.45
C ASN A 259 -7.17 -13.30 -18.07
N PHE A 260 -6.66 -12.51 -17.12
CA PHE A 260 -6.35 -13.00 -15.78
C PHE A 260 -7.61 -13.42 -15.03
N VAL A 261 -8.67 -12.60 -15.05
CA VAL A 261 -9.94 -12.92 -14.40
C VAL A 261 -10.59 -14.15 -15.02
N THR A 262 -10.47 -14.39 -16.33
CA THR A 262 -11.09 -15.55 -16.99
C THR A 262 -10.26 -16.82 -16.85
N THR A 263 -8.94 -16.74 -17.01
CA THR A 263 -8.07 -17.93 -17.15
C THR A 263 -7.05 -18.13 -16.03
N GLY A 264 -6.81 -17.11 -15.20
CA GLY A 264 -5.74 -17.13 -14.19
C GLY A 264 -4.35 -16.75 -14.69
N THR A 265 -4.22 -16.40 -15.97
CA THR A 265 -3.02 -15.80 -16.57
C THR A 265 -3.39 -14.51 -17.30
N PRO A 266 -2.61 -13.43 -17.20
CA PRO A 266 -2.90 -12.20 -17.93
C PRO A 266 -2.61 -12.34 -19.44
N ASN A 267 -1.89 -13.38 -19.86
CA ASN A 267 -1.47 -13.56 -21.24
C ASN A 267 -2.62 -13.95 -22.19
N GLY A 268 -2.59 -13.42 -23.40
CA GLY A 268 -3.56 -13.70 -24.46
C GLY A 268 -3.13 -13.14 -25.81
N ARG A 269 -3.92 -13.38 -26.87
CA ARG A 269 -3.54 -13.05 -28.27
C ARG A 269 -3.37 -11.55 -28.55
N ARG A 270 -4.00 -10.67 -27.75
CA ARG A 270 -4.05 -9.22 -27.99
C ARG A 270 -3.01 -8.42 -27.22
N VAL A 271 -2.22 -9.07 -26.37
CA VAL A 271 -1.28 -8.40 -25.48
C VAL A 271 0.10 -9.04 -25.57
N PRO A 272 1.18 -8.26 -25.35
CA PRO A 272 2.53 -8.79 -25.17
C PRO A 272 2.61 -9.84 -24.05
N ASN A 273 3.73 -10.56 -24.01
CA ASN A 273 3.99 -11.49 -22.93
C ASN A 273 4.15 -10.74 -21.59
N PHE A 274 3.31 -11.08 -20.63
CA PHE A 274 3.42 -10.69 -19.24
C PHE A 274 4.07 -11.85 -18.48
N PRO A 275 5.37 -11.73 -18.15
CA PRO A 275 6.11 -12.81 -17.50
C PRO A 275 5.61 -13.07 -16.08
N LEU A 276 5.80 -14.31 -15.63
CA LEU A 276 5.76 -14.61 -14.21
C LEU A 276 6.87 -13.84 -13.49
N TYR A 277 6.57 -13.37 -12.28
CA TYR A 277 7.57 -12.66 -11.45
C TYR A 277 8.79 -13.55 -11.18
N GLY A 278 8.54 -14.76 -10.66
CA GLY A 278 9.53 -15.85 -10.55
C GLY A 278 10.83 -15.46 -9.83
N SER A 279 11.88 -16.25 -10.06
CA SER A 279 13.23 -16.01 -9.53
C SER A 279 13.93 -14.83 -10.19
N GLU A 280 13.55 -14.50 -11.43
CA GLU A 280 14.12 -13.39 -12.20
C GLU A 280 13.57 -12.02 -11.75
N SER A 281 12.54 -12.01 -10.91
CA SER A 281 11.86 -10.80 -10.44
C SER A 281 11.39 -9.90 -11.60
N ASN A 282 10.87 -10.52 -12.66
CA ASN A 282 10.45 -9.82 -13.87
C ASN A 282 9.16 -9.02 -13.63
N VAL A 283 9.16 -7.77 -14.08
CA VAL A 283 8.03 -6.84 -14.00
C VAL A 283 7.71 -6.32 -15.39
N LEU A 284 6.43 -6.32 -15.73
CA LEU A 284 5.93 -5.72 -16.97
C LEU A 284 5.77 -4.20 -16.77
N SER A 285 6.45 -3.38 -17.56
CA SER A 285 6.22 -1.94 -17.57
C SER A 285 5.03 -1.59 -18.47
N ILE A 286 4.11 -0.79 -17.93
CA ILE A 286 3.01 -0.14 -18.65
C ILE A 286 3.36 1.33 -18.80
N ASN A 287 3.67 1.78 -20.02
CA ASN A 287 3.96 3.18 -20.32
C ASN A 287 3.07 3.71 -21.46
N SER A 288 3.23 4.99 -21.82
CA SER A 288 2.36 5.69 -22.77
C SER A 288 2.52 5.26 -24.23
N SER A 289 3.66 4.66 -24.58
CA SER A 289 4.10 4.52 -25.99
C SER A 289 4.35 3.07 -26.40
N PHE A 290 4.70 2.18 -25.46
CA PHE A 290 4.98 0.77 -25.70
C PHE A 290 4.67 -0.06 -24.46
N LEU A 291 3.89 -1.12 -24.64
CA LEU A 291 3.65 -2.11 -23.59
C LEU A 291 4.50 -3.33 -23.87
N GLY A 292 5.01 -3.98 -22.83
CA GLY A 292 5.81 -5.20 -23.00
C GLY A 292 7.27 -5.05 -22.62
N THR A 293 7.74 -3.87 -22.20
CA THR A 293 9.09 -3.75 -21.64
C THR A 293 9.14 -4.54 -20.35
N ILE A 294 9.98 -5.57 -20.31
CA ILE A 294 10.24 -6.36 -19.11
C ILE A 294 11.47 -5.77 -18.44
N SER A 295 11.37 -5.47 -17.14
CA SER A 295 12.48 -5.03 -16.31
C SER A 295 12.59 -5.87 -15.05
N VAL A 296 13.78 -5.86 -14.45
CA VAL A 296 13.98 -6.44 -13.12
C VAL A 296 13.39 -5.51 -12.08
N ASP A 297 12.66 -6.10 -11.13
CA ASP A 297 12.06 -5.36 -10.02
C ASP A 297 13.12 -4.56 -9.23
N THR A 298 12.92 -3.25 -9.15
CA THR A 298 13.77 -2.33 -8.39
C THR A 298 13.75 -2.57 -6.87
N LEU A 299 12.82 -3.38 -6.36
CA LEU A 299 12.66 -3.70 -4.93
C LEU A 299 13.57 -4.85 -4.44
N VAL A 300 14.39 -5.45 -5.32
CA VAL A 300 15.33 -6.54 -4.96
C VAL A 300 16.53 -6.04 -4.12
N ARG A 301 16.56 -4.74 -3.76
CA ARG A 301 17.71 -4.05 -3.16
C ARG A 301 17.89 -4.23 -1.64
N GLY A 302 17.08 -5.05 -0.97
CA GLY A 302 17.24 -5.40 0.44
C GLY A 302 16.36 -4.60 1.43
N GLN A 303 15.84 -3.44 1.02
CA GLN A 303 14.98 -2.60 1.86
C GLN A 303 13.72 -3.34 2.29
N CYS A 304 13.07 -4.03 1.34
CA CYS A 304 11.85 -4.76 1.63
C CYS A 304 12.08 -5.89 2.64
N GLU A 305 13.20 -6.61 2.55
CA GLU A 305 13.56 -7.65 3.51
C GLU A 305 13.78 -7.09 4.92
N TRP A 306 14.25 -5.84 5.05
CA TRP A 306 14.31 -5.16 6.35
C TRP A 306 12.91 -4.76 6.84
N TRP A 307 12.09 -4.12 5.99
CA TRP A 307 10.71 -3.75 6.33
C TRP A 307 9.85 -4.96 6.73
N GLN A 308 10.10 -6.13 6.15
CA GLN A 308 9.32 -7.35 6.40
C GLN A 308 9.47 -7.86 7.83
N LYS A 309 10.61 -7.59 8.47
CA LYS A 309 10.87 -7.95 9.87
C LYS A 309 10.01 -7.17 10.84
N ALA A 310 9.53 -6.00 10.40
CA ALA A 310 8.72 -5.07 11.16
C ALA A 310 9.35 -4.69 12.52
N LEU A 311 10.57 -4.14 12.47
CA LEU A 311 11.34 -3.77 13.67
C LEU A 311 10.95 -2.41 14.28
N TYR A 312 9.93 -1.75 13.74
CA TYR A 312 9.60 -0.34 13.97
C TYR A 312 8.52 -0.09 15.03
N TYR A 313 8.35 -1.02 15.97
CA TYR A 313 7.36 -0.92 17.06
C TYR A 313 7.80 -1.60 18.35
#